data_AF-A0A7X7UEC2-F1
#
_entry.id   AF-A0A7X7UEC2-F1
#
_cell.length_a   1.000
_cell.length_b   1.000
_cell.length_c   1.000
_cell.angle_alpha   90.00
_cell.angle_beta   90.00
_cell.angle_gamma   90.00
#
_symmetry.space_group_name_H-M   'P 1'
#
loop_
_entity.id
_entity.type
_entity.pdbx_description
1 polymer ?
#
loop_
_entity_poly.entity_id
_entity_poly.type
_entity_poly.pdbx_seq_one_letter_code
_entity_poly.pdbx_strand_id
1 'polypeptide(L)' 'MPKVAAFHSTKKGTDVYHNNSACTEGNNIEKEYRKEGTGGHRLCVHCQRLNRDEE' A
#
# COMPACT_ATOMS: atom_id res chain seq x y z
N MET A 1 -9.80 6.51 -6.28
CA MET A 1 -9.90 6.87 -4.84
C MET A 1 -9.13 5.89 -3.94
N PRO A 2 -8.59 6.31 -2.77
CA PRO A 2 -8.08 5.36 -1.76
C PRO A 2 -9.23 4.50 -1.24
N LYS A 3 -9.09 3.19 -1.36
CA LYS A 3 -10.17 2.22 -1.10
C LYS A 3 -10.07 1.53 0.25
N VAL A 4 -8.89 1.56 0.87
CA VAL A 4 -8.63 0.93 2.16
C VAL A 4 -7.79 1.84 3.04
N ALA A 5 -7.86 1.62 4.35
CA ALA A 5 -6.98 2.27 5.31
C ALA A 5 -5.51 2.05 4.89
N ALA A 6 -4.66 3.05 5.13
CA ALA A 6 -3.25 2.96 4.78
C ALA A 6 -2.59 1.80 5.55
N PHE A 7 -1.73 1.06 4.86
CA PHE A 7 -0.91 -0.01 5.46
C PHE A 7 0.44 -0.10 4.75
N HIS A 8 1.44 -0.62 5.44
CA HIS A 8 2.78 -0.85 4.88
C HIS A 8 3.31 -2.23 5.31
N SER A 9 4.36 -2.67 4.63
CA SER A 9 5.11 -3.86 5.04
C SER A 9 6.18 -3.46 6.06
N THR A 10 6.41 -4.30 7.06
CA THR A 10 7.53 -4.19 8.00
C THR A 10 8.78 -4.92 7.52
N LYS A 11 8.74 -5.56 6.35
CA LYS A 11 9.92 -6.21 5.75
C LYS A 11 11.00 -5.17 5.44
N LYS A 12 12.25 -5.56 5.69
CA LYS A 12 13.41 -4.75 5.25
C LYS A 12 13.39 -4.62 3.73
N GLY A 13 13.65 -3.40 3.23
CA GLY A 13 13.67 -3.11 1.80
C GLY A 13 12.33 -2.62 1.22
N THR A 14 11.28 -2.47 2.03
CA THR A 14 10.06 -1.78 1.61
C THR A 14 10.02 -0.37 2.15
N ASP A 15 9.91 0.61 1.26
CA ASP A 15 9.87 2.04 1.56
C ASP A 15 8.53 2.69 1.12
N VAL A 16 7.49 1.86 0.93
CA VAL A 16 6.18 2.30 0.46
C VAL A 16 5.03 1.90 1.39
N TYR A 17 3.93 2.65 1.33
CA TYR A 17 2.63 2.25 1.87
C TYR A 17 1.59 2.07 0.76
N HIS A 18 0.54 1.33 1.07
CA HIS A 18 -0.57 0.98 0.20
C HIS A 18 -1.88 1.48 0.81
N ASN A 19 -2.81 1.92 -0.04
CA ASN A 19 -4.13 2.39 0.36
C ASN A 19 -5.24 2.01 -0.65
N ASN A 20 -4.94 1.12 -1.58
CA ASN A 20 -5.88 0.67 -2.60
C ASN A 20 -5.94 -0.86 -2.62
N SER A 21 -7.15 -1.42 -2.50
CA SER A 21 -7.38 -2.88 -2.46
C SER A 21 -7.11 -3.57 -3.79
N ALA A 22 -7.06 -2.84 -4.91
CA ALA A 22 -6.66 -3.39 -6.21
C ALA A 22 -5.12 -3.50 -6.36
N CYS A 23 -4.33 -2.98 -5.41
CA CYS A 23 -2.88 -3.05 -5.47
C CYS A 23 -2.39 -4.48 -5.20
N THR A 24 -1.95 -5.17 -6.24
CA THR A 24 -1.41 -6.53 -6.16
C THR A 24 -0.16 -6.63 -5.28
N GLU A 25 0.70 -5.61 -5.30
CA GLU A 25 1.89 -5.54 -4.43
C GLU A 25 1.50 -5.49 -2.95
N GLY A 26 0.53 -4.65 -2.60
CA GLY A 26 0.01 -4.55 -1.23
C GLY A 26 -0.71 -5.82 -0.80
N ASN A 27 -1.41 -6.48 -1.72
CA ASN A 27 -2.11 -7.74 -1.45
C ASN A 27 -1.16 -8.94 -1.27
N ASN A 28 0.06 -8.86 -1.79
CA ASN A 28 1.12 -9.87 -1.58
C ASN A 28 1.88 -9.71 -0.25
N ILE A 29 1.57 -8.68 0.55
CA ILE A 29 2.17 -8.54 1.89
C ILE A 29 1.55 -9.57 2.83
N GLU A 30 2.37 -10.49 3.33
CA GLU A 30 1.94 -11.48 4.32
C GLU A 30 1.44 -10.78 5.59
N LYS A 31 0.39 -11.34 6.21
CA LYS A 31 -0.32 -10.72 7.33
C LYS A 31 0.60 -10.37 8.51
N GLU A 32 1.64 -11.16 8.76
CA GLU A 32 2.63 -10.92 9.82
C GLU A 32 3.48 -9.66 9.59
N TYR A 33 3.69 -9.27 8.33
CA TYR A 33 4.45 -8.06 7.98
C TYR A 33 3.55 -6.86 7.68
N ARG A 34 2.23 -7.06 7.57
CA ARG A 34 1.29 -5.96 7.30
C ARG A 34 1.04 -5.16 8.57
N LYS A 35 1.38 -3.87 8.53
CA LYS A 35 1.12 -2.93 9.63
C LYS A 35 0.25 -1.78 9.15
N GLU A 36 -0.71 -1.39 9.97
CA GLU A 36 -1.58 -0.24 9.70
C GLU A 36 -0.81 1.08 9.74
N GLY A 37 -1.29 2.06 8.99
CA GLY A 37 -0.67 3.37 8.81
C GLY A 37 0.37 3.42 7.69
N THR A 38 0.91 4.62 7.46
CA THR A 38 1.87 4.87 6.37
C THR A 38 3.31 4.51 6.72
N GLY A 39 3.65 4.40 8.01
CA GLY A 39 5.03 4.16 8.47
C GLY A 39 6.01 5.28 8.10
N GLY A 40 5.53 6.46 7.68
CA GLY A 40 6.37 7.51 7.11
C GLY A 40 6.89 7.21 5.70
N HIS A 41 6.40 6.13 5.08
CA HIS A 41 6.77 5.70 3.74
C HIS A 41 6.06 6.52 2.67
N ARG A 42 6.57 6.49 1.44
CA ARG A 42 5.91 7.13 0.29
C ARG A 42 4.76 6.25 -0.23
N LEU A 43 3.81 6.83 -0.96
CA LEU A 43 2.76 6.03 -1.57
C LEU A 43 3.34 5.10 -2.64
N CYS A 44 2.91 3.84 -2.65
CA CYS A 44 3.23 2.89 -3.71
C CYS A 44 2.83 3.45 -5.09
N VAL A 45 3.71 3.37 -6.08
CA VAL A 45 3.48 3.89 -7.44
C VAL A 45 2.26 3.23 -8.09
N HIS A 46 2.04 1.94 -7.84
CA HIS A 46 0.86 1.24 -8.35
C HIS A 46 -0.42 1.73 -7.69
N CYS A 47 -0.43 1.94 -6.36
CA CYS A 47 -1.55 2.60 -5.69
C CYS A 47 -1.80 4.02 -6.24
N GLN A 48 -0.74 4.78 -6.55
CA GLN A 48 -0.88 6.11 -7.14
C GLN A 48 -1.56 6.07 -8.51
N ARG A 49 -1.23 5.08 -9.36
CA ARG A 49 -1.90 4.87 -10.66
C ARG A 49 -3.36 4.49 -10.48
N LEU A 50 -3.63 3.41 -9.73
CA LEU A 50 -4.98 2.93 -9.45
C LEU A 50 -5.88 3.99 -8.84
N ASN A 51 -5.33 4.88 -8.00
CA ASN A 51 -6.10 5.95 -7.40
C ASN A 51 -6.57 7.02 -8.41
N ARG A 52 -5.87 7.16 -9.55
CA ARG A 52 -6.19 8.06 -10.68
C ARG A 52 -7.05 7.39 -11.75
N ASP A 53 -6.89 6.08 -11.96
CA ASP A 53 -7.60 5.36 -13.04
C ASP A 53 -9.07 5.04 -12.68
N GLU A 54 -9.45 5.13 -11.40
CA GLU A 54 -10.84 4.96 -10.94
C GLU A 54 -11.55 6.30 -10.71
N GLU A 55 -11.60 7.13 -11.76
CA GLU A 55 -12.50 8.28 -11.90
C GLU A 55 -13.82 7.89 -12.57
#